data_AF-A0A2T9UVQ3-F1
#
_entry.id   AF-A0A2T9UVQ3-F1
#
_cell.length_a   1.000
_cell.length_b   1.000
_cell.length_c   1.000
_cell.angle_alpha   90.00
_cell.angle_beta   90.00
_cell.angle_gamma   90.00
#
_symmetry.space_group_name_H-M   'P 1'
#
loop_
_entity.id
_entity.type
_entity.pdbx_description
1 polymer ?
#
loop_
_entity_poly.entity_id
_entity_poly.type
_entity_poly.pdbx_seq_one_letter_code
_entity_poly.pdbx_strand_id
1 'polypeptide(L)'
;MTSEANRIGSLGISHAKTVFTQWGWAFESISQENDDGFDGLVYIRSKKIAPKDPENRSKHSWVFTGGMIHVQVKTGESYISSRNKNEIKLKIQNLDEKLKIWKSSPVMLPTY
;
A
#
# COMPACT_ATOMS: atom_id res chain seq x y z
N MET A 1 -9.77 19.48 -14.35
CA MET A 1 -9.20 18.12 -14.40
C MET A 1 -10.11 17.26 -15.24
N THR A 2 -9.59 16.55 -16.24
CA THR A 2 -10.39 15.69 -17.13
C THR A 2 -10.85 14.43 -16.38
N SER A 3 -12.04 13.93 -16.72
CA SER A 3 -12.60 12.68 -16.16
C SER A 3 -11.63 11.50 -16.23
N GLU A 4 -10.75 11.48 -17.23
CA GLU A 4 -9.79 10.41 -17.46
C GLU A 4 -8.66 10.38 -16.42
N ALA A 5 -8.12 11.54 -16.02
CA ALA A 5 -7.10 11.59 -14.97
C ALA A 5 -7.66 11.09 -13.63
N ASN A 6 -8.89 11.49 -13.31
CA ASN A 6 -9.59 11.02 -12.11
C ASN A 6 -9.89 9.51 -12.20
N ARG A 7 -10.28 9.00 -13.38
CA ARG A 7 -10.49 7.57 -13.62
C ARG A 7 -9.22 6.76 -13.38
N ILE A 8 -8.08 7.19 -13.93
CA ILE A 8 -6.78 6.53 -13.75
C ILE A 8 -6.35 6.55 -12.27
N GLY A 9 -6.53 7.68 -11.58
CA GLY A 9 -6.26 7.79 -10.15
C GLY A 9 -7.08 6.80 -9.33
N SER A 10 -8.40 6.73 -9.56
CA SER A 10 -9.30 5.78 -8.91
C SER A 10 -8.92 4.32 -9.18
N LEU A 11 -8.50 3.99 -10.40
CA LEU A 11 -7.99 2.65 -10.73
C LEU A 11 -6.70 2.34 -9.95
N GLY A 12 -5.81 3.31 -9.79
CA GLY A 12 -4.60 3.16 -8.97
C GLY A 12 -4.92 2.88 -7.50
N ILE A 13 -5.83 3.65 -6.90
CA ILE A 13 -6.27 3.46 -5.51
C ILE A 13 -6.90 2.07 -5.34
N SER A 14 -7.76 1.66 -6.27
CA SER A 14 -8.37 0.33 -6.28
C SER A 14 -7.31 -0.78 -6.31
N HIS A 15 -6.30 -0.64 -7.17
CA HIS A 15 -5.20 -1.60 -7.26
C HIS A 15 -4.40 -1.67 -5.94
N ALA A 16 -4.03 -0.52 -5.37
CA ALA A 16 -3.32 -0.47 -4.09
C ALA A 16 -4.12 -1.14 -2.96
N LYS A 17 -5.43 -0.89 -2.90
CA LYS A 17 -6.34 -1.55 -1.94
C LYS A 17 -6.30 -3.07 -2.08
N THR A 18 -6.31 -3.61 -3.30
CA THR A 18 -6.21 -5.05 -3.55
C THR A 18 -4.90 -5.61 -2.98
N VAL A 19 -3.77 -4.95 -3.22
CA VAL A 19 -2.46 -5.39 -2.69
C VAL A 19 -2.45 -5.39 -1.16
N PHE A 20 -2.89 -4.31 -0.52
CA PHE A 20 -2.94 -4.25 0.94
C PHE A 20 -3.84 -5.32 1.54
N THR A 21 -4.99 -5.57 0.93
CA THR A 21 -5.94 -6.61 1.38
C THR A 21 -5.34 -8.01 1.24
N GLN A 22 -4.56 -8.28 0.19
CA GLN A 22 -3.85 -9.55 0.02
C GLN A 22 -2.80 -9.77 1.11
N TRP A 23 -2.13 -8.71 1.56
CA TRP A 23 -1.25 -8.75 2.74
C TRP A 23 -2.01 -8.78 4.08
N GLY A 24 -3.34 -8.72 4.03
CA GLY A 24 -4.23 -8.69 5.19
C GLY A 24 -4.24 -7.38 5.96
N TRP A 25 -3.69 -6.32 5.37
CA TRP A 25 -3.80 -4.97 5.88
C TRP A 25 -5.16 -4.40 5.45
N ALA A 26 -5.73 -3.53 6.28
CA ALA A 26 -6.95 -2.83 5.90
C ALA A 26 -6.61 -1.47 5.30
N PHE A 27 -7.34 -1.11 4.24
CA PHE A 27 -7.19 0.17 3.57
C PHE A 27 -8.52 0.92 3.59
N GLU A 28 -8.47 2.17 4.01
CA GLU A 28 -9.57 3.12 4.03
C GLU A 28 -9.24 4.28 3.10
N SER A 29 -10.01 4.43 2.03
CA SER A 29 -9.84 5.54 1.08
C SER A 29 -10.37 6.84 1.67
N ILE A 30 -9.63 7.92 1.51
CA ILE A 30 -10.09 9.26 1.86
C ILE A 30 -10.66 9.90 0.58
N SER A 31 -11.86 10.49 0.66
CA SER A 31 -12.44 11.22 -0.47
C SER A 31 -11.67 12.51 -0.70
N GLN A 32 -11.55 12.93 -1.98
CA GLN A 32 -10.92 14.20 -2.37
C GLN A 32 -11.59 15.44 -1.74
N GLU A 33 -12.79 15.29 -1.19
CA GLU A 33 -13.53 16.33 -0.48
C GLU A 33 -12.89 16.66 0.88
N ASN A 34 -12.08 15.73 1.41
CA ASN A 34 -11.38 15.81 2.69
C ASN A 34 -9.84 15.83 2.49
N ASP A 35 -9.37 16.39 1.37
CA ASP A 35 -7.99 16.24 0.88
C ASP A 35 -6.96 17.02 1.72
N ASP A 36 -6.42 16.36 2.74
CA ASP A 36 -5.20 16.75 3.46
C ASP A 36 -3.90 16.31 2.73
N GLY A 37 -4.00 15.92 1.45
CA GLY A 37 -2.87 15.51 0.60
C GLY A 37 -2.62 14.00 0.52
N PHE A 38 -3.53 13.17 1.04
CA PHE A 38 -3.43 11.70 1.07
C PHE A 38 -4.65 11.03 0.45
N ASP A 39 -4.42 9.88 -0.20
CA ASP A 39 -5.47 9.10 -0.87
C ASP A 39 -6.10 8.03 0.05
N GLY A 40 -5.47 7.73 1.20
CA GLY A 40 -6.04 6.81 2.18
C GLY A 40 -5.14 6.45 3.34
N LEU A 41 -5.69 5.62 4.23
CA LEU A 41 -5.06 5.08 5.44
C LEU A 41 -4.89 3.57 5.30
N VAL A 42 -3.69 3.08 5.61
CA VAL A 42 -3.42 1.65 5.77
C VAL A 42 -3.28 1.34 7.25
N TYR A 43 -4.13 0.44 7.75
CA TYR A 43 -4.04 -0.12 9.09
C TYR A 43 -3.32 -1.46 9.03
N ILE A 44 -2.18 -1.53 9.72
CA ILE A 44 -1.33 -2.71 9.73
C ILE A 44 -1.91 -3.72 10.69
N ARG A 45 -2.09 -4.95 10.19
CA ARG A 45 -2.65 -6.06 10.95
C ARG A 45 -1.71 -7.25 10.90
N SER A 46 -1.67 -8.00 12.00
CA SER A 46 -0.97 -9.28 12.07
C SER A 46 -1.97 -10.43 12.00
N LYS A 47 -1.65 -11.43 11.18
CA LYS A 47 -2.44 -12.65 11.11
C LYS A 47 -2.21 -13.48 12.37
N LYS A 48 -3.28 -13.75 13.10
CA LYS A 48 -3.28 -14.68 14.23
C LYS A 48 -3.89 -16.00 13.76
N ILE A 49 -3.08 -17.06 13.86
CA ILE A 49 -3.46 -18.43 13.50
C ILE A 49 -3.65 -19.22 14.79
N ALA A 50 -4.73 -20.01 14.88
CA ALA A 50 -4.95 -20.90 16.01
C ALA A 50 -3.89 -22.00 16.03
N PRO A 51 -3.04 -22.13 17.08
CA PRO A 51 -1.91 -23.07 17.08
C PRO A 51 -2.34 -24.54 16.92
N LYS A 52 -3.54 -24.87 17.41
CA LYS A 52 -4.08 -26.23 17.42
C LYS A 52 -4.76 -26.63 16.10
N ASP A 53 -5.01 -25.68 15.21
CA ASP A 53 -5.75 -25.92 13.96
C ASP A 53 -5.34 -24.89 12.89
N PRO A 54 -4.09 -24.96 12.40
CA PRO A 54 -3.53 -23.95 11.50
C PRO A 54 -4.15 -23.96 10.11
N GLU A 55 -4.72 -25.08 9.66
CA GLU A 55 -5.33 -25.22 8.33
C GLU A 55 -6.75 -24.64 8.27
N ASN A 56 -7.42 -24.50 9.42
CA ASN A 56 -8.77 -23.98 9.49
C ASN A 56 -8.79 -22.44 9.34
N ARG A 57 -9.02 -21.99 8.11
CA ARG A 57 -9.11 -20.56 7.76
C ARG A 57 -10.15 -19.78 8.57
N SER A 58 -11.23 -20.42 9.03
CA SER A 58 -12.25 -19.74 9.86
C SER A 58 -11.73 -19.34 11.25
N LYS A 59 -10.64 -19.98 11.71
CA LYS A 59 -9.94 -19.66 12.96
C LYS A 59 -8.79 -18.68 12.76
N HIS A 60 -8.60 -18.16 11.56
CA HIS A 60 -7.63 -17.11 11.29
C HIS A 60 -8.28 -15.76 11.56
N SER A 61 -7.58 -14.89 12.27
CA SER A 61 -8.03 -13.52 12.53
C SER A 61 -6.92 -12.53 12.20
N TRP A 62 -7.30 -11.30 11.92
CA TRP A 62 -6.36 -10.19 11.70
C TRP A 62 -6.49 -9.23 12.86
N VAL A 63 -5.42 -9.07 13.63
CA VAL A 63 -5.40 -8.20 14.81
C VAL A 63 -4.68 -6.91 14.44
N PHE A 64 -5.30 -5.77 14.77
CA PHE A 64 -4.66 -4.47 14.57
C PHE A 64 -3.38 -4.36 15.41
N THR A 65 -2.31 -3.89 14.78
CA THR A 65 -0.99 -3.80 15.42
C THR A 65 -0.75 -2.47 16.12
N GLY A 66 -1.66 -1.50 16.00
CA GLY A 66 -1.42 -0.12 16.39
C GLY A 66 -0.74 0.72 15.29
N GLY A 67 -0.21 0.09 14.24
CA GLY A 67 0.46 0.78 13.13
C GLY A 67 -0.51 1.30 12.08
N MET A 68 -0.37 2.56 11.71
CA MET A 68 -1.13 3.23 10.64
C MET A 68 -0.17 3.96 9.70
N ILE A 69 -0.43 3.91 8.40
CA ILE A 69 0.35 4.60 7.36
C ILE A 69 -0.58 5.48 6.53
N HIS A 70 -0.24 6.76 6.38
CA HIS A 70 -0.84 7.63 5.37
C HIS A 70 -0.28 7.27 3.99
N VAL A 71 -1.17 7.03 3.03
CA VAL A 71 -0.81 6.59 1.68
C VAL A 71 -1.22 7.64 0.67
N GLN A 72 -0.28 7.94 -0.23
CA GLN A 72 -0.54 8.69 -1.44
C GLN A 72 -0.19 7.81 -2.65
N VAL A 73 -1.18 7.56 -3.50
CA VAL A 73 -1.05 6.72 -4.69
C VAL A 73 -0.72 7.61 -5.88
N LYS A 74 0.42 7.34 -6.50
CA LYS A 74 0.84 8.05 -7.71
C LYS A 74 0.76 7.12 -8.92
N THR A 75 -0.01 7.52 -9.93
CA THR A 75 -0.19 6.78 -11.17
C THR A 75 0.27 7.61 -12.36
N GLY A 76 0.99 6.99 -13.30
CA GLY A 76 1.37 7.63 -14.55
C GLY A 76 2.76 7.22 -15.05
N GLU A 77 2.99 7.35 -16.35
CA GLU A 77 4.27 7.00 -16.97
C GLU A 77 5.40 7.96 -16.61
N SER A 78 5.08 9.16 -16.11
CA SER A 78 6.08 10.15 -15.68
C SER A 78 6.97 9.68 -14.53
N TYR A 79 6.54 8.65 -13.78
CA TYR A 79 7.33 8.01 -12.73
C TYR A 79 8.29 6.93 -13.28
N ILE A 80 8.23 6.60 -14.57
CA ILE A 80 9.09 5.60 -15.20
C ILE A 80 10.25 6.30 -15.89
N SER A 81 11.46 5.99 -15.45
CA SER A 81 12.71 6.50 -16.06
C SER A 81 13.13 5.66 -17.28
N SER A 82 12.94 4.34 -17.21
CA SER A 82 13.14 3.44 -18.35
C SER A 82 12.33 2.15 -18.17
N ARG A 83 11.98 1.50 -19.27
CA ARG A 83 11.29 0.20 -19.29
C ARG A 83 11.87 -0.66 -20.40
N ASN A 84 12.19 -1.91 -20.09
CA ASN A 84 12.48 -2.94 -21.08
C ASN A 84 11.65 -4.20 -20.78
N LYS A 85 11.89 -5.31 -21.50
CA LYS A 85 11.12 -6.56 -21.34
C LYS A 85 11.25 -7.19 -19.95
N ASN A 86 12.34 -6.92 -19.23
CA ASN A 86 12.69 -7.58 -17.98
C ASN A 86 12.66 -6.62 -16.78
N GLU A 87 12.79 -5.31 -17.01
CA GLU A 87 12.91 -4.32 -15.92
C GLU A 87 12.05 -3.07 -16.18
N ILE A 88 11.57 -2.48 -15.08
CA ILE A 88 11.02 -1.13 -15.04
C ILE A 88 11.83 -0.35 -14.00
N LYS A 89 12.42 0.77 -14.40
CA LYS A 89 13.14 1.68 -13.49
C LYS A 89 12.28 2.87 -13.16
N LEU A 90 12.04 3.11 -11.88
CA LEU A 90 11.20 4.19 -11.39
C LEU A 90 12.05 5.41 -10.98
N LYS A 91 11.55 6.60 -11.30
CA LYS A 91 12.10 7.87 -10.82
C LYS A 91 11.44 8.22 -9.49
N ILE A 92 12.14 7.94 -8.40
CA ILE A 92 11.68 8.28 -7.05
C ILE A 92 12.56 9.42 -6.51
N GLN A 93 11.97 10.60 -6.32
CA GLN A 93 12.67 11.72 -5.70
C GLN A 93 13.03 11.40 -4.25
N ASN A 94 14.24 11.78 -3.84
CA ASN A 94 14.82 11.59 -2.51
C ASN A 94 14.74 10.14 -2.02
N LEU A 95 15.01 9.18 -2.91
CA LEU A 95 14.92 7.75 -2.61
C LEU A 95 15.75 7.36 -1.38
N ASP A 96 16.99 7.85 -1.26
CA ASP A 96 17.87 7.51 -0.14
C ASP A 96 17.34 7.99 1.22
N GLU A 97 16.75 9.19 1.27
CA GLU A 97 16.10 9.71 2.47
C GLU A 97 14.86 8.90 2.83
N LYS A 98 14.03 8.57 1.83
CA LYS A 98 12.84 7.72 2.02
C LYS A 98 13.22 6.33 2.50
N LEU A 99 14.30 5.75 1.99
CA LEU A 99 14.82 4.44 2.42
C LEU A 99 15.31 4.47 3.87
N LYS A 100 15.92 5.58 4.34
CA LYS A 100 16.30 5.73 5.76
C LYS A 100 15.08 5.70 6.66
N ILE A 101 14.03 6.46 6.30
CA ILE A 101 12.76 6.46 7.04
C ILE A 101 12.13 5.06 7.03
N TRP A 102 12.10 4.40 5.86
CA TRP A 102 11.54 3.05 5.74
C TRP A 102 12.31 2.02 6.57
N LYS A 103 13.64 2.08 6.62
CA LYS A 103 14.46 1.19 7.46
C LYS A 103 14.26 1.43 8.95
N SER A 104 13.89 2.65 9.34
CA SER A 104 13.54 2.97 10.74
C SER A 104 12.10 2.58 11.12
N SER A 105 11.27 2.21 10.14
CA SER A 105 9.89 1.80 10.40
C SER A 105 9.88 0.45 11.14
N PRO A 106 9.13 0.31 12.24
CA PRO A 106 8.98 -0.97 12.96
C PRO A 106 8.15 -1.99 12.15
N VAL A 107 7.60 -1.58 11.01
CA VAL A 107 6.81 -2.41 10.12
C VAL A 107 7.78 -3.24 9.29
N MET A 108 8.04 -4.47 9.72
CA MET A 108 8.79 -5.42 8.89
C MET A 108 8.05 -5.66 7.57
N LEU A 109 8.74 -5.39 6.46
CA LEU A 109 8.28 -5.82 5.14
C LEU A 109 8.27 -7.35 5.09
N PRO A 110 7.29 -7.97 4.41
CA PRO A 110 7.38 -9.39 4.12
C PRO A 110 8.64 -9.65 3.29
N THR A 111 9.57 -10.42 3.84
CA THR A 111 10.68 -11.01 3.09
C THR A 111 10.09 -12.07 2.16
N TYR A 112 10.16 -11.84 0.86
CA TYR A 112 9.83 -12.80 -0.19
C TYR A 112 10.96 -13.80 -0.39
#